data_AF-A0A8L2R3F8-F1
#
_entry.id   AF-A0A8L2R3F8-F1
#
_cell.length_a   1.000
_cell.length_b   1.000
_cell.length_c   1.000
_cell.angle_alpha   90.00
_cell.angle_beta   90.00
_cell.angle_gamma   90.00
#
_symmetry.space_group_name_H-M   'P 1'
#
loop_
_entity.id
_entity.type
_entity.pdbx_description
1 polymer ?
#
loop_
_entity_poly.entity_id
_entity_poly.type
_entity_poly.pdbx_seq_one_letter_code
_entity_poly.pdbx_strand_id
1 'polypeptide(L)'
;MVGKLKQNLLLACLVISSVTVFYLGQHAMECHHRIEERSQPARLENPKATVRTGLDIKANKTFTYHKNMPLIFIGGVPRSGTTLMRAMLDAHPDIRCGEETRVIPRILALKQMWSRSSKEKIRLDEAGVTDEVLDSAMQAFLLEVIVKHGEPAPYLCNKDPFALKSLTYLARLFPNAKFLLMVRDGRASVHSMISRKVTIAGFDLNSYRDCLTKWNRAIETMYNQCMEVGYKKCMLVHYEQLVLHPERWMRTLLKFLHIPWNHSVLHHEEMIGKAGGVSLSKVERSTDQVIKPVNVGALSKWVGKIPPDVLQDMAVIAPMLAKLGYDPYANPPNYGKPDPKILENTRRVHKGEFQLPDFLKEKPQGQLLPCLQKGNLRTAVCWEKRPHRSCSPTSLLSPGRRHTSRPPRVMALEPSNMHGCRDEEPSGDPVLSQLLLSRLSFPDSSL
;
A
#
# COMPACT_ATOMS: atom_id res chain seq x y z
N MET A 1 -72.77 -6.14 -24.05
CA MET A 1 -71.34 -6.26 -24.44
C MET A 1 -70.36 -6.27 -23.28
N VAL A 2 -70.62 -5.56 -22.16
CA VAL A 2 -69.68 -5.45 -21.02
C VAL A 2 -69.45 -6.77 -20.25
N GLY A 3 -70.46 -7.66 -20.17
CA GLY A 3 -70.33 -8.93 -19.44
C GLY A 3 -69.35 -9.92 -20.08
N LYS A 4 -69.38 -10.06 -21.41
CA LYS A 4 -68.45 -10.93 -22.15
C LYS A 4 -67.00 -10.45 -22.06
N LEU A 5 -66.78 -9.14 -21.99
CA LEU A 5 -65.43 -8.56 -21.85
C LEU A 5 -64.83 -8.86 -20.48
N LYS A 6 -65.61 -8.75 -19.39
CA LYS A 6 -65.16 -9.10 -18.03
C LYS A 6 -64.84 -10.59 -17.90
N GLN A 7 -65.65 -11.44 -18.52
CA GLN A 7 -65.45 -12.89 -18.49
C GLN A 7 -64.19 -13.32 -19.27
N ASN A 8 -63.94 -12.70 -20.42
CA ASN A 8 -62.72 -12.94 -21.20
C ASN A 8 -61.46 -12.44 -20.49
N LEU A 9 -61.55 -11.31 -19.78
CA LEU A 9 -60.43 -10.77 -19.00
C LEU A 9 -60.08 -11.67 -17.81
N LEU A 10 -61.10 -12.18 -17.11
CA LEU A 10 -60.90 -13.15 -16.01
C LEU A 10 -60.27 -14.45 -16.52
N LEU A 11 -60.70 -14.95 -17.68
CA LEU A 11 -60.09 -16.12 -18.30
C LEU A 11 -58.61 -15.88 -18.65
N ALA A 12 -58.30 -14.72 -19.23
CA ALA A 12 -56.93 -14.36 -19.57
C ALA A 12 -56.04 -14.25 -18.33
N CYS A 13 -56.52 -13.62 -17.25
CA CYS A 13 -55.78 -13.55 -15.99
C CYS A 13 -55.54 -14.94 -15.37
N LEU A 14 -56.52 -15.84 -15.43
CA LEU A 14 -56.36 -17.22 -14.97
C LEU A 14 -55.28 -17.96 -15.76
N VAL A 15 -55.30 -17.87 -17.09
CA VAL A 15 -54.31 -18.51 -17.96
C VAL A 15 -52.91 -17.94 -17.73
N ILE A 16 -52.77 -16.62 -17.59
CA ILE A 16 -51.49 -15.99 -17.31
C ILE A 16 -50.97 -16.44 -15.94
N SER A 17 -51.82 -16.49 -14.91
CA SER A 17 -51.43 -16.93 -13.58
C SER A 17 -50.98 -18.38 -13.56
N SER A 18 -51.67 -19.28 -14.28
CA SER A 18 -51.31 -20.70 -14.34
C SER A 18 -50.00 -20.91 -15.10
N VAL A 19 -49.75 -20.17 -16.18
CA VAL A 19 -48.49 -20.24 -16.93
C VAL A 19 -47.33 -19.71 -16.09
N THR A 20 -47.55 -18.65 -15.31
CA THR A 20 -46.51 -18.08 -14.44
C THR A 20 -46.14 -19.03 -13.29
N VAL A 21 -47.14 -19.66 -12.67
CA VAL A 21 -46.92 -20.68 -11.62
C VAL A 21 -46.21 -21.91 -12.18
N PHE A 22 -46.56 -22.34 -13.40
CA PHE A 22 -45.88 -23.46 -14.06
C PHE A 22 -44.41 -23.14 -14.37
N TYR A 23 -44.11 -21.94 -14.89
CA TYR A 23 -42.74 -21.50 -15.16
C TYR A 23 -41.90 -21.38 -13.88
N LEU A 24 -42.47 -20.84 -12.81
CA LEU A 24 -41.80 -20.77 -11.51
C LEU A 24 -41.57 -22.18 -10.92
N GLY A 25 -42.51 -23.10 -11.11
CA GLY A 25 -42.37 -24.51 -10.71
C GLY A 25 -41.25 -25.24 -11.47
N GLN A 26 -41.13 -25.01 -12.77
CA GLN A 26 -40.03 -25.58 -13.57
C GLN A 26 -38.66 -25.04 -13.12
N HIS A 27 -38.55 -23.73 -12.84
CA HIS A 27 -37.31 -23.14 -12.32
C HIS A 27 -36.96 -23.64 -10.90
N ALA A 28 -37.95 -23.89 -10.05
CA ALA A 28 -37.72 -24.46 -8.73
C ALA A 28 -37.21 -25.92 -8.79
N MET A 29 -37.71 -26.72 -9.73
CA MET A 29 -37.23 -28.10 -9.94
C MET A 29 -35.81 -28.16 -10.51
N GLU A 30 -35.43 -27.26 -11.41
CA GLU A 30 -34.05 -27.13 -11.91
C GLU A 30 -33.07 -26.75 -10.78
N CYS A 31 -33.50 -25.89 -9.85
CA CYS A 31 -32.73 -25.57 -8.65
C CYS A 31 -32.60 -26.77 -7.70
N HIS A 32 -33.64 -27.60 -7.57
CA HIS A 32 -33.61 -28.75 -6.68
C HIS A 32 -32.72 -29.88 -7.23
N HIS A 33 -32.76 -30.12 -8.54
CA HIS A 33 -31.89 -31.10 -9.21
C HIS A 33 -30.40 -30.71 -9.13
N ARG A 34 -30.08 -29.41 -9.24
CA ARG A 34 -28.70 -28.90 -9.02
C ARG A 34 -28.21 -29.02 -7.58
N ILE A 35 -29.11 -29.05 -6.60
CA ILE A 35 -28.77 -29.26 -5.19
C ILE A 35 -28.50 -30.75 -4.94
N GLU A 36 -29.30 -31.65 -5.53
CA GLU A 36 -29.12 -33.10 -5.38
C GLU A 36 -27.85 -33.64 -6.05
N GLU A 37 -27.46 -33.14 -7.23
CA GLU A 37 -26.18 -33.49 -7.86
C GLU A 37 -24.96 -33.02 -7.05
N ARG A 38 -25.09 -31.96 -6.23
CA ARG A 38 -24.03 -31.46 -5.33
C ARG A 38 -23.93 -32.22 -4.01
N SER A 39 -24.89 -33.08 -3.68
CA SER A 39 -24.93 -33.86 -2.43
C SER A 39 -24.32 -35.27 -2.53
N GLN A 40 -23.64 -35.61 -3.63
CA GLN A 40 -22.77 -36.80 -3.62
C GLN A 40 -21.55 -36.54 -2.73
N PRO A 41 -21.20 -37.46 -1.80
CA PRO A 41 -20.06 -37.28 -0.91
C PRO A 41 -18.76 -37.43 -1.72
N ALA A 42 -18.26 -36.32 -2.24
CA ALA A 42 -16.89 -36.23 -2.71
C ALA A 42 -15.98 -36.58 -1.52
N ARG A 43 -15.27 -37.70 -1.67
CA ARG A 43 -14.22 -38.19 -0.79
C ARG A 43 -13.39 -37.01 -0.30
N LEU A 44 -13.39 -36.77 1.01
CA LEU A 44 -12.68 -35.68 1.66
C LEU A 44 -11.16 -35.92 1.55
N GLU A 45 -10.59 -35.66 0.38
CA GLU A 45 -9.15 -35.46 0.28
C GLU A 45 -8.83 -34.14 0.97
N ASN A 46 -8.20 -34.24 2.14
CA ASN A 46 -7.59 -33.12 2.84
C ASN A 46 -6.78 -32.30 1.81
N PRO A 47 -7.12 -31.03 1.51
CA PRO A 47 -6.30 -30.23 0.63
C PRO A 47 -4.98 -30.01 1.35
N LYS A 48 -3.95 -30.78 0.97
CA LYS A 48 -2.58 -30.60 1.44
C LYS A 48 -2.22 -29.15 1.12
N ALA A 49 -2.19 -28.29 2.14
CA ALA A 49 -1.72 -26.93 1.98
C ALA A 49 -0.34 -27.00 1.32
N THR A 50 -0.14 -26.29 0.20
CA THR A 50 1.16 -26.24 -0.47
C THR A 50 2.17 -25.61 0.50
N VAL A 51 2.91 -26.45 1.22
CA VAL A 51 3.96 -26.02 2.14
C VAL A 51 5.19 -25.67 1.31
N ARG A 52 5.63 -24.41 1.41
CA ARG A 52 6.89 -23.96 0.82
C ARG A 52 7.97 -23.87 1.89
N THR A 53 9.21 -24.11 1.49
CA THR A 53 10.38 -23.99 2.35
C THR A 53 11.19 -22.75 1.98
N GLY A 54 11.58 -21.98 2.99
CA GLY A 54 12.59 -20.95 2.90
C GLY A 54 13.86 -21.42 3.59
N LEU A 55 15.01 -21.11 3.02
CA LEU A 55 16.30 -21.27 3.67
C LEU A 55 16.66 -19.96 4.37
N ASP A 56 16.88 -20.05 5.68
CA ASP A 56 17.66 -19.04 6.40
C ASP A 56 19.15 -19.35 6.19
N ILE A 57 19.79 -18.57 5.32
CA ILE A 57 21.21 -18.74 4.96
C ILE A 57 22.12 -18.49 6.17
N LYS A 58 21.68 -17.68 7.15
CA LYS A 58 22.51 -17.33 8.32
C LYS A 58 22.39 -18.35 9.44
N ALA A 59 21.20 -18.92 9.67
CA ALA A 59 20.97 -19.88 10.76
C ALA A 59 21.03 -21.36 10.32
N ASN A 60 21.20 -21.64 9.02
CA ASN A 60 21.11 -22.97 8.42
C ASN A 60 19.83 -23.73 8.84
N LYS A 61 18.74 -22.98 9.06
CA LYS A 61 17.42 -23.50 9.44
C LYS A 61 16.44 -23.31 8.29
N THR A 62 15.63 -24.34 8.05
CA THR A 62 14.51 -24.27 7.13
C THR A 62 13.31 -23.67 7.84
N PHE A 63 12.74 -22.61 7.25
CA PHE A 63 11.48 -22.01 7.71
C PHE A 63 10.37 -22.39 6.74
N THR A 64 9.29 -22.97 7.23
CA THR A 64 8.13 -23.35 6.41
C THR A 64 7.11 -22.23 6.38
N TYR A 65 6.53 -21.97 5.21
CA TYR A 65 5.48 -20.96 5.04
C TYR A 65 4.41 -21.46 4.06
N HIS A 66 3.17 -21.04 4.31
CA HIS A 66 1.99 -21.45 3.56
C HIS A 66 0.84 -20.45 3.76
N LYS A 67 -0.22 -20.54 2.95
CA LYS A 67 -1.37 -19.60 3.01
C LYS A 67 -2.09 -19.51 4.37
N ASN A 68 -2.01 -20.55 5.20
CA ASN A 68 -2.65 -20.58 6.52
C ASN A 68 -1.78 -20.01 7.65
N MET A 69 -0.61 -19.43 7.36
CA MET A 69 0.25 -18.90 8.41
C MET A 69 -0.32 -17.59 8.99
N PRO A 70 -0.04 -17.26 10.26
CA PRO A 70 -0.54 -16.00 10.85
C PRO A 70 0.24 -14.81 10.28
N LEU A 71 -0.33 -14.15 9.28
CA LEU A 71 0.22 -12.91 8.71
C LEU A 71 -0.39 -11.67 9.37
N ILE A 72 0.41 -10.61 9.48
CA ILE A 72 -0.05 -9.29 9.93
C ILE A 72 0.03 -8.32 8.75
N PHE A 73 -1.07 -7.68 8.40
CA PHE A 73 -1.09 -6.64 7.37
C PHE A 73 -1.39 -5.29 8.01
N ILE A 74 -0.48 -4.33 7.84
CA ILE A 74 -0.61 -2.96 8.32
C ILE A 74 -0.85 -2.05 7.13
N GLY A 75 -1.86 -1.19 7.23
CA GLY A 75 -2.10 -0.18 6.21
C GLY A 75 -2.95 0.97 6.70
N GLY A 76 -3.59 1.64 5.76
CA GLY A 76 -4.26 2.93 5.97
C GLY A 76 -3.76 3.95 4.96
N VAL A 77 -4.30 5.17 4.99
CA VAL A 77 -3.83 6.21 4.06
C VAL A 77 -2.37 6.55 4.41
N PRO A 78 -1.45 6.70 3.44
CA PRO A 78 -0.10 7.16 3.72
C PRO A 78 -0.10 8.42 4.61
N ARG A 79 0.95 8.57 5.44
CA ARG A 79 1.08 9.63 6.47
C ARG A 79 0.19 9.47 7.71
N SER A 80 -0.45 8.31 7.89
CA SER A 80 -1.26 7.98 9.07
C SER A 80 -0.50 7.19 10.16
N GLY A 81 0.84 7.23 10.18
CA GLY A 81 1.64 6.53 11.19
C GLY A 81 1.91 5.05 10.93
N THR A 82 1.68 4.54 9.71
CA THR A 82 1.91 3.14 9.35
C THR A 82 3.35 2.68 9.51
N THR A 83 4.35 3.52 9.19
CA THR A 83 5.77 3.19 9.43
C THR A 83 6.11 3.15 10.91
N LEU A 84 5.49 3.98 11.75
CA LEU A 84 5.69 3.91 13.20
C LEU A 84 5.11 2.60 13.75
N MET A 85 3.88 2.26 13.37
CA MET A 85 3.21 1.03 13.80
C MET A 85 4.04 -0.22 13.46
N ARG A 86 4.52 -0.33 12.21
CA ARG A 86 5.34 -1.49 11.82
C ARG A 86 6.70 -1.49 12.52
N ALA A 87 7.30 -0.33 12.80
CA ALA A 87 8.59 -0.27 13.49
C ALA A 87 8.47 -0.68 14.96
N MET A 88 7.38 -0.30 15.64
CA MET A 88 7.08 -0.78 16.99
C MET A 88 6.88 -2.30 17.01
N LEU A 89 6.31 -2.89 15.95
CA LEU A 89 6.19 -4.34 15.82
C LEU A 89 7.52 -5.02 15.45
N ASP A 90 8.30 -4.48 14.52
CA ASP A 90 9.65 -4.96 14.18
C ASP A 90 10.61 -4.97 15.39
N ALA A 91 10.34 -4.15 16.41
CA ALA A 91 11.12 -4.16 17.64
C ALA A 91 10.81 -5.39 18.52
N HIS A 92 9.69 -6.09 18.30
CA HIS A 92 9.37 -7.34 18.96
C HIS A 92 10.26 -8.47 18.40
N PRO A 93 10.97 -9.25 19.23
CA PRO A 93 11.95 -10.24 18.76
C PRO A 93 11.36 -11.34 17.86
N ASP A 94 10.05 -11.57 17.97
CA ASP A 94 9.33 -12.59 17.20
C ASP A 94 8.59 -12.06 15.96
N ILE A 95 8.60 -10.76 15.68
CA ILE A 95 7.83 -10.16 14.58
C ILE A 95 8.79 -9.49 13.58
N ARG A 96 8.59 -9.77 12.29
CA ARG A 96 9.25 -9.02 11.21
C ARG A 96 8.24 -8.52 10.19
N CYS A 97 8.14 -7.20 10.08
CA CYS A 97 7.48 -6.45 9.01
C CYS A 97 8.47 -6.08 7.90
N GLY A 98 9.51 -5.30 8.22
CA GLY A 98 10.44 -4.73 7.23
C GLY A 98 9.89 -3.51 6.49
N GLU A 99 10.48 -3.22 5.33
CA GLU A 99 10.21 -2.06 4.47
C GLU A 99 8.91 -2.19 3.64
N GLU A 100 8.47 -1.10 3.00
CA GLU A 100 7.41 -1.15 2.00
C GLU A 100 7.85 -1.96 0.77
N THR A 101 7.08 -3.00 0.43
CA THR A 101 7.42 -3.85 -0.72
C THR A 101 7.12 -3.16 -2.04
N ARG A 102 6.14 -2.24 -2.06
CA ARG A 102 5.63 -1.50 -3.23
C ARG A 102 4.96 -2.36 -4.30
N VAL A 103 5.42 -3.59 -4.52
CA VAL A 103 4.89 -4.52 -5.52
C VAL A 103 3.56 -5.15 -5.11
N ILE A 104 3.36 -5.41 -3.81
CA ILE A 104 2.11 -5.98 -3.28
C ILE A 104 0.87 -5.11 -3.63
N PRO A 105 0.82 -3.80 -3.32
CA PRO A 105 -0.35 -3.00 -3.67
C PRO A 105 -0.54 -2.86 -5.20
N ARG A 106 0.52 -2.97 -6.01
CA ARG A 106 0.44 -2.92 -7.48
C ARG A 106 -0.22 -4.18 -8.05
N ILE A 107 0.22 -5.37 -7.63
CA ILE A 107 -0.38 -6.62 -8.11
C ILE A 107 -1.81 -6.79 -7.59
N LEU A 108 -2.10 -6.34 -6.36
CA LEU A 108 -3.46 -6.32 -5.82
C LEU A 108 -4.39 -5.40 -6.64
N ALA A 109 -3.92 -4.20 -7.01
CA ALA A 109 -4.69 -3.29 -7.85
C ALA A 109 -4.97 -3.89 -9.23
N LEU A 110 -3.98 -4.55 -9.83
CA LEU A 110 -4.10 -5.20 -11.13
C LEU A 110 -5.10 -6.38 -11.09
N LYS A 111 -5.03 -7.26 -10.07
CA LYS A 111 -6.05 -8.30 -9.84
C LYS A 111 -7.44 -7.71 -9.63
N GLN A 112 -7.55 -6.61 -8.89
CA GLN A 112 -8.83 -5.94 -8.66
C GLN A 112 -9.41 -5.36 -9.97
N MET A 113 -8.59 -4.86 -10.89
CA MET A 113 -9.05 -4.38 -12.20
C MET A 113 -9.64 -5.52 -13.04
N TRP A 114 -9.00 -6.68 -13.10
CA TRP A 114 -9.51 -7.86 -13.79
C TRP A 114 -10.87 -8.30 -13.23
N SER A 115 -11.00 -8.37 -11.91
CA SER A 115 -12.25 -8.78 -11.26
C SER A 115 -13.39 -7.76 -11.36
N ARG A 116 -13.10 -6.48 -11.60
CA ARG A 116 -14.12 -5.42 -11.77
C ARG A 116 -14.68 -5.35 -13.19
N SER A 117 -13.93 -5.79 -14.18
CA SER A 117 -14.37 -5.81 -15.58
C SER A 117 -15.08 -7.13 -15.88
N SER A 118 -16.41 -7.12 -15.97
CA SER A 118 -17.18 -8.33 -16.27
C SER A 118 -16.76 -8.99 -17.58
N LYS A 119 -16.44 -8.17 -18.60
CA LYS A 119 -15.96 -8.68 -19.89
C LYS A 119 -14.60 -9.37 -19.77
N GLU A 120 -13.68 -8.83 -18.97
CA GLU A 120 -12.37 -9.46 -18.76
C GLU A 120 -12.52 -10.73 -17.91
N LYS A 121 -13.39 -10.71 -16.90
CA LYS A 121 -13.68 -11.89 -16.08
C LYS A 121 -14.18 -13.05 -16.92
N ILE A 122 -15.14 -12.82 -17.83
CA ILE A 122 -15.64 -13.86 -18.76
C ILE A 122 -14.48 -14.42 -19.60
N ARG A 123 -13.62 -13.56 -20.16
CA ARG A 123 -12.47 -14.03 -20.97
C ARG A 123 -11.50 -14.88 -20.17
N LEU A 124 -11.23 -14.52 -18.91
CA LEU A 124 -10.36 -15.29 -18.02
C LEU A 124 -10.99 -16.63 -17.65
N ASP A 125 -12.28 -16.66 -17.35
CA ASP A 125 -13.02 -17.88 -17.03
C ASP A 125 -13.04 -18.85 -18.23
N GLU A 126 -13.30 -18.37 -19.45
CA GLU A 126 -13.24 -19.17 -20.70
C GLU A 126 -11.82 -19.68 -21.01
N ALA A 127 -10.78 -18.98 -20.54
CA ALA A 127 -9.39 -19.40 -20.67
C ALA A 127 -8.95 -20.38 -19.56
N GLY A 128 -9.85 -20.79 -18.65
CA GLY A 128 -9.54 -21.62 -17.49
C GLY A 128 -8.77 -20.89 -16.38
N VAL A 129 -8.63 -19.57 -16.47
CA VAL A 129 -7.97 -18.70 -15.48
C VAL A 129 -9.01 -18.21 -14.46
N THR A 130 -9.62 -19.18 -13.77
CA THR A 130 -10.69 -18.94 -12.80
C THR A 130 -10.20 -18.19 -11.56
N ASP A 131 -11.15 -17.75 -10.70
CA ASP A 131 -10.82 -17.14 -9.41
C ASP A 131 -9.92 -18.06 -8.55
N GLU A 132 -10.09 -19.39 -8.59
CA GLU A 132 -9.23 -20.33 -7.85
C GLU A 132 -7.78 -20.33 -8.34
N VAL A 133 -7.58 -20.33 -9.66
CA VAL A 133 -6.25 -20.26 -10.29
C VAL A 133 -5.58 -18.93 -9.94
N LEU A 134 -6.31 -17.82 -10.10
CA LEU A 134 -5.80 -16.49 -9.77
C LEU A 134 -5.47 -16.36 -8.28
N ASP A 135 -6.33 -16.86 -7.39
CA ASP A 135 -6.11 -16.80 -5.95
C ASP A 135 -4.88 -17.60 -5.53
N SER A 136 -4.68 -18.79 -6.10
CA SER A 136 -3.49 -19.61 -5.88
C SER A 136 -2.22 -18.89 -6.35
N ALA A 137 -2.24 -18.29 -7.55
CA ALA A 137 -1.13 -17.50 -8.08
C ALA A 137 -0.84 -16.26 -7.22
N MET A 138 -1.87 -15.56 -6.76
CA MET A 138 -1.74 -14.40 -5.88
C MET A 138 -1.19 -14.80 -4.50
N GLN A 139 -1.66 -15.89 -3.90
CA GLN A 139 -1.13 -16.41 -2.63
C GLN A 139 0.36 -16.72 -2.76
N ALA A 140 0.74 -17.42 -3.82
CA ALA A 140 2.13 -17.74 -4.13
C ALA A 140 3.00 -16.50 -4.26
N PHE A 141 2.60 -15.55 -5.10
CA PHE A 141 3.37 -14.32 -5.35
C PHE A 141 3.54 -13.50 -4.07
N LEU A 142 2.44 -13.26 -3.34
CA LEU A 142 2.46 -12.45 -2.13
C LEU A 142 3.33 -13.09 -1.04
N LEU A 143 3.26 -14.41 -0.85
CA LEU A 143 4.08 -15.11 0.13
C LEU A 143 5.57 -15.06 -0.21
N GLU A 144 5.96 -15.25 -1.48
CA GLU A 144 7.36 -15.12 -1.87
C GLU A 144 7.91 -13.74 -1.52
N VAL A 145 7.17 -12.68 -1.83
CA VAL A 145 7.59 -11.32 -1.48
C VAL A 145 7.70 -11.18 0.03
N ILE A 146 6.62 -11.41 0.78
CA ILE A 146 6.54 -11.21 2.24
C ILE A 146 7.64 -11.99 2.96
N VAL A 147 7.86 -13.25 2.61
CA VAL A 147 8.82 -14.12 3.28
C VAL A 147 10.26 -13.75 2.92
N LYS A 148 10.55 -13.47 1.64
CA LYS A 148 11.93 -13.39 1.15
C LYS A 148 12.53 -11.98 1.15
N HIS A 149 11.71 -10.93 1.27
CA HIS A 149 12.23 -9.55 1.23
C HIS A 149 12.98 -9.09 2.50
N GLY A 150 12.97 -9.90 3.56
CA GLY A 150 13.59 -9.58 4.84
C GLY A 150 13.94 -10.85 5.63
N GLU A 151 14.48 -10.67 6.83
CA GLU A 151 14.88 -11.78 7.70
C GLU A 151 13.67 -12.65 8.12
N PRO A 152 13.86 -13.95 8.38
CA PRO A 152 12.79 -14.81 8.88
C PRO A 152 12.39 -14.43 10.32
N ALA A 153 11.12 -14.63 10.67
CA ALA A 153 10.61 -14.46 12.03
C ALA A 153 9.38 -15.35 12.28
N PRO A 154 9.07 -15.70 13.53
CA PRO A 154 7.86 -16.46 13.89
C PRO A 154 6.56 -15.84 13.36
N TYR A 155 6.44 -14.51 13.44
CA TYR A 155 5.28 -13.77 12.92
C TYR A 155 5.71 -12.83 11.80
N LEU A 156 5.26 -13.12 10.58
CA LEU A 156 5.53 -12.27 9.43
C LEU A 156 4.47 -11.20 9.28
N CYS A 157 4.94 -10.02 8.91
CA CYS A 157 4.16 -8.83 8.76
C CYS A 157 4.46 -8.16 7.42
N ASN A 158 3.48 -7.46 6.87
CA ASN A 158 3.66 -6.60 5.71
C ASN A 158 3.01 -5.24 5.96
N LYS A 159 3.74 -4.18 5.64
CA LYS A 159 3.23 -2.80 5.66
C LYS A 159 3.37 -2.19 4.29
N ASP A 160 2.25 -2.15 3.57
CA ASP A 160 2.08 -1.36 2.35
C ASP A 160 0.75 -0.60 2.49
N PRO A 161 0.75 0.74 2.59
CA PRO A 161 -0.42 1.50 3.05
C PRO A 161 -1.73 1.12 2.34
N PHE A 162 -1.70 1.03 1.01
CA PHE A 162 -2.87 0.72 0.18
C PHE A 162 -3.11 -0.76 -0.08
N ALA A 163 -2.33 -1.68 0.50
CA ALA A 163 -2.69 -3.10 0.47
C ALA A 163 -4.08 -3.32 1.10
N LEU A 164 -4.42 -2.53 2.12
CA LEU A 164 -5.71 -2.56 2.80
C LEU A 164 -6.89 -2.02 1.95
N LYS A 165 -6.65 -1.49 0.74
CA LYS A 165 -7.75 -1.30 -0.23
C LYS A 165 -8.29 -2.64 -0.77
N SER A 166 -7.56 -3.72 -0.53
CA SER A 166 -7.94 -5.11 -0.86
C SER A 166 -7.98 -5.97 0.41
N LEU A 167 -8.28 -5.38 1.57
CA LEU A 167 -8.31 -6.05 2.87
C LEU A 167 -9.22 -7.28 2.86
N THR A 168 -10.47 -7.17 2.39
CA THR A 168 -11.41 -8.31 2.35
C THR A 168 -10.88 -9.44 1.46
N TYR A 169 -10.24 -9.08 0.34
CA TYR A 169 -9.63 -10.06 -0.56
C TYR A 169 -8.41 -10.74 0.09
N LEU A 170 -7.53 -9.99 0.77
CA LEU A 170 -6.41 -10.55 1.53
C LEU A 170 -6.88 -11.47 2.66
N ALA A 171 -7.97 -11.12 3.35
CA ALA A 171 -8.55 -11.95 4.41
C ALA A 171 -9.09 -13.29 3.89
N ARG A 172 -9.53 -13.32 2.62
CA ARG A 172 -9.95 -14.54 1.92
C ARG A 172 -8.76 -15.39 1.46
N LEU A 173 -7.71 -14.76 0.94
CA LEU A 173 -6.48 -15.46 0.53
C LEU A 173 -5.72 -16.06 1.72
N PHE A 174 -5.69 -15.35 2.85
CA PHE A 174 -4.94 -15.71 4.06
C PHE A 174 -5.90 -15.78 5.26
N PRO A 175 -6.55 -16.93 5.51
CA PRO A 175 -7.62 -17.05 6.49
C PRO A 175 -7.18 -16.76 7.94
N ASN A 176 -5.90 -16.92 8.26
CA ASN A 176 -5.36 -16.64 9.59
C ASN A 176 -4.70 -15.26 9.71
N ALA A 177 -4.74 -14.46 8.65
CA ALA A 177 -4.20 -13.11 8.67
C ALA A 177 -5.05 -12.16 9.54
N LYS A 178 -4.36 -11.20 10.17
CA LYS A 178 -4.95 -10.08 10.90
C LYS A 178 -4.51 -8.75 10.30
N PHE A 179 -5.35 -7.74 10.47
CA PHE A 179 -5.22 -6.45 9.82
C PHE A 179 -5.20 -5.33 10.86
N LEU A 180 -4.26 -4.41 10.71
CA LEU A 180 -4.16 -3.19 11.51
C LEU A 180 -4.39 -2.00 10.59
N LEU A 181 -5.58 -1.40 10.70
CA LEU A 181 -5.93 -0.21 9.93
C LEU A 181 -5.53 1.03 10.72
N MET A 182 -4.44 1.67 10.29
CA MET A 182 -4.02 2.95 10.85
C MET A 182 -4.98 4.05 10.43
N VAL A 183 -5.55 4.71 11.42
CA VAL A 183 -6.42 5.86 11.28
C VAL A 183 -5.72 7.07 11.86
N ARG A 184 -5.77 8.19 11.16
CA ARG A 184 -5.26 9.48 11.62
C ARG A 184 -6.20 10.56 11.13
N ASP A 185 -6.26 11.69 11.85
CA ASP A 185 -6.97 12.87 11.40
C ASP A 185 -6.57 13.20 9.95
N GLY A 186 -7.55 13.24 9.06
CA GLY A 186 -7.34 13.45 7.62
C GLY A 186 -6.62 14.77 7.32
N ARG A 187 -6.87 15.78 8.15
CA ARG A 187 -6.21 17.09 8.07
C ARG A 187 -4.71 16.98 8.34
N ALA A 188 -4.32 16.15 9.30
CA ALA A 188 -2.92 15.89 9.61
C ALA A 188 -2.22 15.07 8.52
N SER A 189 -2.88 14.03 7.99
CA SER A 189 -2.32 13.21 6.91
C SER A 189 -2.14 14.00 5.61
N VAL A 190 -3.14 14.81 5.24
CA VAL A 190 -3.09 15.69 4.05
C VAL A 190 -2.04 16.77 4.20
N HIS A 191 -2.02 17.49 5.33
CA HIS A 191 -0.96 18.46 5.57
C HIS A 191 0.43 17.82 5.50
N SER A 192 0.59 16.59 6.03
CA SER A 192 1.86 15.89 5.98
C SER A 192 2.28 15.49 4.56
N MET A 193 1.37 15.10 3.66
CA MET A 193 1.76 14.74 2.28
C MET A 193 2.08 15.98 1.45
N ILE A 194 1.35 17.08 1.63
CA ILE A 194 1.56 18.35 0.92
C ILE A 194 2.88 18.98 1.38
N SER A 195 3.06 19.24 2.68
CA SER A 195 4.25 19.92 3.22
C SER A 195 5.55 19.18 2.93
N ARG A 196 5.50 17.84 2.89
CA ARG A 196 6.68 17.01 2.59
C ARG A 196 6.76 16.60 1.12
N LYS A 197 5.86 17.02 0.24
CA LYS A 197 5.82 16.60 -1.18
C LYS A 197 5.91 15.08 -1.33
N VAL A 198 5.08 14.34 -0.58
CA VAL A 198 5.00 12.87 -0.67
C VAL A 198 4.00 12.52 -1.76
N THR A 199 4.51 12.12 -2.92
CA THR A 199 3.68 11.84 -4.10
C THR A 199 2.87 10.56 -3.91
N ILE A 200 1.57 10.66 -4.18
CA ILE A 200 0.63 9.55 -4.17
C ILE A 200 -0.15 9.63 -5.48
N ALA A 201 -0.21 8.53 -6.24
CA ALA A 201 -0.90 8.51 -7.53
C ALA A 201 -2.37 8.93 -7.36
N GLY A 202 -2.78 9.94 -8.13
CA GLY A 202 -4.14 10.47 -8.13
C GLY A 202 -4.44 11.54 -7.07
N PHE A 203 -3.46 11.98 -6.27
CA PHE A 203 -3.58 13.11 -5.34
C PHE A 203 -2.88 14.33 -5.93
N ASP A 204 -3.59 15.45 -6.03
CA ASP A 204 -2.99 16.74 -6.37
C ASP A 204 -2.46 17.43 -5.11
N LEU A 205 -1.13 17.45 -4.97
CA LEU A 205 -0.45 18.04 -3.81
C LEU A 205 -0.55 19.56 -3.74
N ASN A 206 -1.07 20.23 -4.78
CA ASN A 206 -1.31 21.67 -4.78
C ASN A 206 -2.68 22.03 -4.19
N SER A 207 -3.56 21.05 -3.96
CA SER A 207 -4.93 21.26 -3.49
C SER A 207 -5.22 20.47 -2.22
N TYR A 208 -5.37 21.16 -1.09
CA TYR A 208 -5.86 20.55 0.16
C TYR A 208 -7.23 19.91 -0.02
N ARG A 209 -8.11 20.54 -0.82
CA ARG A 209 -9.46 20.04 -1.13
C ARG A 209 -9.41 18.70 -1.86
N ASP A 210 -8.60 18.58 -2.92
CA ASP A 210 -8.44 17.31 -3.64
C ASP A 210 -7.83 16.24 -2.72
N CYS A 211 -6.74 16.58 -2.02
CA CYS A 211 -6.09 15.64 -1.12
C CYS A 211 -7.02 15.13 0.00
N LEU A 212 -7.86 15.99 0.59
CA LEU A 212 -8.85 15.60 1.61
C LEU A 212 -9.97 14.74 1.01
N THR A 213 -10.47 15.09 -0.18
CA THR A 213 -11.48 14.30 -0.88
C THR A 213 -10.97 12.88 -1.18
N LYS A 214 -9.73 12.78 -1.67
CA LYS A 214 -9.08 11.50 -1.99
C LYS A 214 -8.71 10.73 -0.74
N TRP A 215 -8.27 11.40 0.33
CA TRP A 215 -8.10 10.80 1.65
C TRP A 215 -9.41 10.17 2.14
N ASN A 216 -10.52 10.92 2.08
CA ASN A 216 -11.84 10.49 2.54
C ASN A 216 -12.28 9.22 1.81
N ARG A 217 -12.21 9.22 0.47
CA ARG A 217 -12.57 8.05 -0.35
C ARG A 217 -11.68 6.83 -0.07
N ALA A 218 -10.39 7.06 0.16
CA ALA A 218 -9.45 5.98 0.45
C ALA A 218 -9.73 5.36 1.82
N ILE A 219 -9.86 6.18 2.86
CA ILE A 219 -10.11 5.68 4.22
C ILE A 219 -11.50 5.06 4.35
N GLU A 220 -12.52 5.59 3.67
CA GLU A 220 -13.86 5.00 3.62
C GLU A 220 -13.82 3.57 3.08
N THR A 221 -13.15 3.37 1.93
CA THR A 221 -12.96 2.02 1.36
C THR A 221 -12.29 1.06 2.34
N MET A 222 -11.21 1.51 3.00
CA MET A 222 -10.43 0.66 3.91
C MET A 222 -11.19 0.39 5.22
N TYR A 223 -11.88 1.40 5.75
CA TYR A 223 -12.70 1.30 6.95
C TYR A 223 -13.85 0.32 6.74
N ASN A 224 -14.59 0.44 5.63
CA ASN A 224 -15.71 -0.45 5.32
C ASN A 224 -15.24 -1.91 5.22
N GLN A 225 -14.13 -2.19 4.56
CA GLN A 225 -13.57 -3.55 4.50
C GLN A 225 -13.08 -4.05 5.86
N CYS A 226 -12.52 -3.17 6.70
CA CYS A 226 -12.12 -3.54 8.05
C CYS A 226 -13.34 -3.92 8.92
N MET A 227 -14.45 -3.19 8.79
CA MET A 227 -15.71 -3.52 9.46
C MET A 227 -16.30 -4.83 8.90
N GLU A 228 -16.25 -5.03 7.58
CA GLU A 228 -16.75 -6.22 6.90
C GLU A 228 -16.11 -7.52 7.41
N VAL A 229 -14.78 -7.56 7.59
CA VAL A 229 -14.09 -8.76 8.11
C VAL A 229 -14.25 -8.94 9.63
N GLY A 230 -14.77 -7.93 10.33
CA GLY A 230 -15.06 -7.95 11.76
C GLY A 230 -13.86 -7.76 12.69
N TYR A 231 -14.17 -7.45 13.95
CA TYR A 231 -13.21 -7.08 15.00
C TYR A 231 -12.19 -8.17 15.38
N LYS A 232 -12.44 -9.44 15.00
CA LYS A 232 -11.49 -10.54 15.22
C LYS A 232 -10.37 -10.58 14.18
N LYS A 233 -10.60 -9.98 13.01
CA LYS A 233 -9.65 -9.96 11.89
C LYS A 233 -9.04 -8.60 11.66
N CYS A 234 -9.78 -7.51 11.88
CA CYS A 234 -9.27 -6.16 11.70
C CYS A 234 -9.45 -5.31 12.95
N MET A 235 -8.41 -4.55 13.31
CA MET A 235 -8.41 -3.59 14.41
C MET A 235 -8.09 -2.19 13.86
N LEU A 236 -8.90 -1.20 14.23
CA LEU A 236 -8.59 0.21 14.03
C LEU A 236 -7.56 0.67 15.05
N VAL A 237 -6.54 1.36 14.58
CA VAL A 237 -5.50 1.95 15.43
C VAL A 237 -5.41 3.43 15.14
N HIS A 238 -5.94 4.25 16.04
CA HIS A 238 -5.84 5.71 15.94
C HIS A 238 -4.41 6.14 16.27
N TYR A 239 -3.75 6.78 15.30
CA TYR A 239 -2.38 7.28 15.44
C TYR A 239 -2.23 8.17 16.66
N GLU A 240 -3.17 9.09 16.89
CA GLU A 240 -3.12 10.04 17.99
C GLU A 240 -3.14 9.29 19.33
N GLN A 241 -4.01 8.29 19.45
CA GLN A 241 -4.12 7.47 20.64
C GLN A 241 -2.88 6.59 20.85
N LEU A 242 -2.30 6.06 19.76
CA LEU A 242 -1.05 5.29 19.79
C LEU A 242 0.11 6.15 20.30
N VAL A 243 0.26 7.39 19.82
CA VAL A 243 1.37 8.25 20.27
C VAL A 243 1.13 8.87 21.64
N LEU A 244 -0.12 9.09 22.05
CA LEU A 244 -0.45 9.57 23.40
C LEU A 244 -0.25 8.48 24.46
N HIS A 245 -0.64 7.24 24.15
CA HIS A 245 -0.70 6.12 25.09
C HIS A 245 -0.11 4.80 24.53
N PRO A 246 1.18 4.76 24.13
CA PRO A 246 1.72 3.64 23.36
C PRO A 246 1.69 2.31 24.12
N GLU A 247 1.96 2.29 25.43
CA GLU A 247 1.91 1.05 26.19
C GLU A 247 0.51 0.42 26.20
N ARG A 248 -0.53 1.23 26.44
CA ARG A 248 -1.93 0.78 26.41
C ARG A 248 -2.30 0.17 25.06
N TRP A 249 -1.97 0.86 23.98
CA TRP A 249 -2.33 0.42 22.63
C TRP A 249 -1.52 -0.78 22.17
N MET A 250 -0.21 -0.83 22.47
CA MET A 250 0.61 -1.98 22.13
C MET A 250 0.20 -3.23 22.90
N ARG A 251 -0.20 -3.11 24.18
CA ARG A 251 -0.76 -4.25 24.94
C ARG A 251 -2.06 -4.76 24.31
N THR A 252 -2.95 -3.84 23.96
CA THR A 252 -4.24 -4.18 23.32
C THR A 252 -4.02 -4.85 21.97
N LEU A 253 -3.09 -4.32 21.17
CA LEU A 253 -2.78 -4.79 19.84
C LEU A 253 -2.10 -6.17 19.86
N LEU A 254 -1.09 -6.39 20.70
CA LEU A 254 -0.44 -7.70 20.82
C LEU A 254 -1.42 -8.76 21.34
N LYS A 255 -2.32 -8.39 22.25
CA LYS A 255 -3.44 -9.25 22.66
C LYS A 255 -4.37 -9.58 21.48
N PHE A 256 -4.75 -8.60 20.65
CA PHE A 256 -5.54 -8.83 19.43
C PHE A 256 -4.82 -9.75 18.43
N LEU A 257 -3.50 -9.60 18.29
CA LEU A 257 -2.68 -10.45 17.42
C LEU A 257 -2.43 -11.86 17.98
N HIS A 258 -2.73 -12.08 19.27
CA HIS A 258 -2.36 -13.29 20.04
C HIS A 258 -0.84 -13.50 20.13
N ILE A 259 -0.09 -12.42 20.31
CA ILE A 259 1.37 -12.44 20.47
C ILE A 259 1.70 -12.03 21.91
N PRO A 260 2.64 -12.71 22.60
CA PRO A 260 3.08 -12.32 23.94
C PRO A 260 3.53 -10.86 24.01
N TRP A 261 3.40 -10.25 25.20
CA TRP A 261 3.92 -8.90 25.42
C TRP A 261 5.45 -8.91 25.45
N ASN A 262 6.09 -7.97 24.75
CA ASN A 262 7.50 -7.64 24.93
C ASN A 262 7.66 -6.13 25.08
N HIS A 263 8.50 -5.70 26.03
CA HIS A 263 8.72 -4.28 26.32
C HIS A 263 9.47 -3.54 25.19
N SER A 264 10.21 -4.26 24.34
CA SER A 264 10.98 -3.68 23.23
C SER A 264 10.12 -2.88 22.24
N VAL A 265 8.82 -3.18 22.13
CA VAL A 265 7.89 -2.46 21.26
C VAL A 265 7.71 -0.98 21.63
N LEU A 266 8.11 -0.58 22.84
CA LEU A 266 8.10 0.81 23.31
C LEU A 266 9.42 1.55 23.08
N HIS A 267 10.45 0.83 22.61
CA HIS A 267 11.83 1.31 22.43
C HIS A 267 12.34 0.96 21.03
N HIS A 268 11.49 1.15 20.01
CA HIS A 268 11.81 0.78 18.64
C HIS A 268 13.04 1.51 18.10
N GLU A 269 13.31 2.72 18.58
CA GLU A 269 14.47 3.54 18.23
C GLU A 269 15.78 2.88 18.65
N GLU A 270 15.78 2.10 19.73
CA GLU A 270 16.95 1.36 20.20
C GLU A 270 17.19 0.08 19.38
N MET A 271 16.21 -0.35 18.59
CA MET A 271 16.24 -1.60 17.81
C MET A 271 16.56 -1.38 16.32
N ILE A 272 16.87 -0.15 15.91
CA ILE A 272 17.11 0.17 14.50
C ILE A 272 18.44 -0.41 14.02
N GLY A 273 18.39 -1.15 12.91
CA GLY A 273 19.56 -1.77 12.29
C GLY A 273 20.15 -2.95 13.07
N LYS A 274 19.52 -3.36 14.18
CA LYS A 274 19.94 -4.53 14.97
C LYS A 274 19.35 -5.82 14.38
N ALA A 275 20.03 -6.94 14.63
CA ALA A 275 19.51 -8.27 14.27
C ALA A 275 18.18 -8.54 15.00
N GLY A 276 17.16 -9.00 14.26
CA GLY A 276 15.81 -9.20 14.81
C GLY A 276 15.13 -7.89 15.24
N GLY A 277 15.59 -6.74 14.74
CA GLY A 277 15.03 -5.42 15.04
C GLY A 277 14.49 -4.70 13.81
N VAL A 278 14.53 -3.37 13.84
CA VAL A 278 13.87 -2.52 12.84
C VAL A 278 14.79 -2.25 11.65
N SER A 279 14.46 -2.82 10.49
CA SER A 279 15.08 -2.47 9.20
C SER A 279 14.39 -1.25 8.55
N LEU A 280 15.16 -0.26 8.11
CA LEU A 280 14.63 0.97 7.51
C LEU A 280 15.24 1.23 6.13
N SER A 281 14.40 1.57 5.15
CA SER A 281 14.86 2.08 3.86
C SER A 281 15.27 3.54 3.95
N LYS A 282 16.48 3.87 3.49
CA LYS A 282 16.99 5.25 3.42
C LYS A 282 16.20 6.17 2.48
N VAL A 283 15.40 5.61 1.56
CA VAL A 283 14.58 6.37 0.59
C VAL A 283 13.10 6.44 0.97
N GLU A 284 12.68 5.76 2.06
CA GLU A 284 11.32 5.93 2.58
C GLU A 284 11.15 7.27 3.28
N ARG A 285 10.04 7.97 2.96
CA ARG A 285 9.77 9.35 3.43
C ARG A 285 9.48 9.47 4.93
N SER A 286 9.34 8.36 5.63
CA SER A 286 9.08 8.32 7.08
C SER A 286 10.33 8.01 7.91
N THR A 287 11.46 7.70 7.27
CA THR A 287 12.67 7.19 7.94
C THR A 287 13.26 8.19 8.94
N ASP A 288 13.38 9.47 8.58
CA ASP A 288 13.82 10.57 9.45
C ASP A 288 12.92 10.80 10.68
N GLN A 289 11.67 10.32 10.64
CA GLN A 289 10.73 10.45 11.75
C GLN A 289 10.74 9.23 12.66
N VAL A 290 10.83 8.02 12.09
CA VAL A 290 10.75 6.76 12.83
C VAL A 290 12.05 6.39 13.56
N ILE A 291 13.15 7.09 13.27
CA ILE A 291 14.39 6.97 14.07
C ILE A 291 14.27 7.58 15.46
N LYS A 292 13.23 8.38 15.69
CA LYS A 292 13.00 9.08 16.96
C LYS A 292 12.07 8.22 17.82
N PRO A 293 12.21 8.25 19.16
CA PRO A 293 11.24 7.62 20.04
C PRO A 293 9.84 8.18 19.80
N VAL A 294 8.81 7.42 20.20
CA VAL A 294 7.42 7.87 20.16
C VAL A 294 7.30 9.24 20.85
N ASN A 295 6.78 10.22 20.11
CA ASN A 295 6.63 11.61 20.55
C ASN A 295 5.35 12.21 19.98
N VAL A 296 4.83 13.26 20.64
CA VAL A 296 3.56 13.91 20.27
C VAL A 296 3.74 15.14 19.38
N GLY A 297 4.97 15.43 18.93
CA GLY A 297 5.27 16.66 18.20
C GLY A 297 4.51 16.82 16.89
N ALA A 298 4.00 15.73 16.30
CA ALA A 298 3.31 15.75 15.01
C ALA A 298 1.77 15.74 15.11
N LEU A 299 1.15 15.77 16.29
CA LEU A 299 -0.30 15.68 16.45
C LEU A 299 -1.06 16.79 15.71
N SER A 300 -0.68 18.05 15.94
CA SER A 300 -1.46 19.23 15.56
C SER A 300 -0.72 20.23 14.65
N LYS A 301 0.38 19.82 14.00
CA LYS A 301 1.17 20.70 13.10
C LYS A 301 0.38 21.25 11.90
N TRP A 302 -0.75 20.63 11.58
CA TRP A 302 -1.61 21.01 10.46
C TRP A 302 -2.47 22.25 10.75
N VAL A 303 -2.65 22.60 12.03
CA VAL A 303 -3.49 23.72 12.46
C VAL A 303 -2.93 25.03 11.89
N GLY A 304 -3.82 25.84 11.31
CA GLY A 304 -3.46 27.10 10.65
C GLY A 304 -2.80 26.95 9.28
N LYS A 305 -2.74 25.74 8.71
CA LYS A 305 -2.13 25.47 7.38
C LYS A 305 -3.14 25.16 6.28
N ILE A 306 -4.39 24.90 6.65
CA ILE A 306 -5.47 24.56 5.72
C ILE A 306 -6.15 25.87 5.28
N PRO A 307 -6.38 26.07 3.96
CA PRO A 307 -7.11 27.23 3.46
C PRO A 307 -8.50 27.39 4.10
N PRO A 308 -8.97 28.63 4.34
CA PRO A 308 -10.22 28.88 5.05
C PRO A 308 -11.46 28.34 4.34
N ASP A 309 -11.49 28.34 3.00
CA ASP A 309 -12.59 27.75 2.21
C ASP A 309 -12.69 26.23 2.44
N VAL A 310 -11.55 25.55 2.56
CA VAL A 310 -11.49 24.12 2.82
C VAL A 310 -11.88 23.82 4.27
N LEU A 311 -11.55 24.69 5.22
CA LEU A 311 -11.99 24.57 6.61
C LEU A 311 -13.52 24.72 6.74
N GLN A 312 -14.11 25.69 6.02
CA GLN A 312 -15.56 25.89 5.99
C GLN A 312 -16.29 24.66 5.47
N ASP A 313 -15.76 24.02 4.42
CA ASP A 313 -16.36 22.85 3.78
C ASP A 313 -15.89 21.51 4.37
N MET A 314 -15.16 21.50 5.49
CA MET A 314 -14.45 20.30 5.98
C MET A 314 -15.37 19.09 6.17
N ALA A 315 -16.57 19.29 6.72
CA ALA A 315 -17.54 18.22 6.94
C ALA A 315 -18.10 17.64 5.63
N VAL A 316 -18.19 18.46 4.58
CA VAL A 316 -18.67 18.06 3.24
C VAL A 316 -17.56 17.33 2.48
N ILE A 317 -16.34 17.84 2.53
CA ILE A 317 -15.18 17.26 1.84
C ILE A 317 -14.78 15.92 2.48
N ALA A 318 -14.82 15.84 3.81
CA ALA A 318 -14.26 14.74 4.57
C ALA A 318 -15.21 14.21 5.66
N PRO A 319 -16.41 13.70 5.30
CA PRO A 319 -17.38 13.17 6.27
C PRO A 319 -16.85 11.98 7.10
N MET A 320 -15.82 11.27 6.63
CA MET A 320 -15.15 10.23 7.40
C MET A 320 -14.48 10.76 8.67
N LEU A 321 -14.15 12.06 8.77
CA LEU A 321 -13.63 12.65 10.01
C LEU A 321 -14.61 12.38 11.16
N ALA A 322 -15.87 12.80 11.01
CA ALA A 322 -16.88 12.63 12.05
C ALA A 322 -17.16 11.14 12.34
N LYS A 323 -17.26 10.30 11.30
CA LYS A 323 -17.45 8.84 11.46
C LYS A 323 -16.31 8.17 12.23
N LEU A 324 -15.10 8.72 12.17
CA LEU A 324 -13.91 8.22 12.86
C LEU A 324 -13.65 8.95 14.19
N GLY A 325 -14.59 9.78 14.67
CA GLY A 325 -14.48 10.48 15.94
C GLY A 325 -13.63 11.75 15.92
N TYR A 326 -13.27 12.27 14.75
CA TYR A 326 -12.62 13.58 14.60
C TYR A 326 -13.69 14.65 14.33
N ASP A 327 -13.85 15.61 15.23
CA ASP A 327 -14.69 16.77 14.99
C ASP A 327 -14.15 17.56 13.76
N PRO A 328 -14.93 17.66 12.66
CA PRO A 328 -14.50 18.36 11.46
C PRO A 328 -14.39 19.87 11.64
N TYR A 329 -15.02 20.46 12.66
CA TYR A 329 -15.01 21.90 12.93
C TYR A 329 -13.99 22.32 13.99
N ALA A 330 -13.52 21.40 14.85
CA ALA A 330 -12.46 21.68 15.81
C ALA A 330 -11.08 21.81 15.15
N ASN A 331 -10.30 22.84 15.51
CA ASN A 331 -9.00 23.16 14.91
C ASN A 331 -7.90 23.43 15.98
N PRO A 332 -7.28 22.39 16.57
CA PRO A 332 -7.52 20.96 16.37
C PRO A 332 -8.58 20.39 17.33
N PRO A 333 -9.07 19.16 17.10
CA PRO A 333 -9.75 18.38 18.13
C PRO A 333 -8.85 18.17 19.35
N ASN A 334 -9.46 18.02 20.53
CA ASN A 334 -8.74 17.53 21.70
C ASN A 334 -8.50 16.02 21.57
N TYR A 335 -7.33 15.65 21.06
CA TYR A 335 -6.94 14.24 20.89
C TYR A 335 -6.72 13.50 22.22
N GLY A 336 -6.57 14.21 23.35
CA GLY A 336 -6.23 13.65 24.66
C GLY A 336 -4.90 14.15 25.21
N LYS A 337 -4.60 13.78 26.46
CA LYS A 337 -3.35 14.14 27.15
C LYS A 337 -2.36 12.99 27.11
N PRO A 338 -1.07 13.22 26.76
CA PRO A 338 -0.07 12.16 26.66
C PRO A 338 0.29 11.57 28.03
N ASP A 339 0.74 10.31 28.01
CA ASP A 339 1.41 9.71 29.17
C ASP A 339 2.71 10.49 29.50
N PRO A 340 3.09 10.63 30.79
CA PRO A 340 4.26 11.43 31.19
C PRO A 340 5.57 11.05 30.49
N LYS A 341 5.79 9.75 30.23
CA LYS A 341 6.98 9.26 29.52
C LYS A 341 7.07 9.78 28.09
N ILE A 342 5.93 10.04 27.44
CA ILE A 342 5.89 10.56 26.07
C ILE A 342 6.20 12.05 26.03
N LEU A 343 5.79 12.80 27.06
CA LEU A 343 6.24 14.19 27.21
C LEU A 343 7.76 14.24 27.33
N GLU A 344 8.36 13.32 28.07
CA GLU A 344 9.82 13.25 28.21
C GLU A 344 10.51 12.86 26.90
N ASN A 345 10.04 11.82 26.21
CA ASN A 345 10.52 11.48 24.87
C ASN A 345 10.43 12.68 23.91
N THR A 346 9.33 13.43 23.98
CA THR A 346 9.12 14.62 23.17
C THR A 346 10.16 15.69 23.50
N ARG A 347 10.46 15.95 24.79
CA ARG A 347 11.52 16.90 25.19
C ARG A 347 12.89 16.47 24.68
N ARG A 348 13.26 15.20 24.86
CA ARG A 348 14.52 14.63 24.34
C ARG A 348 14.66 14.85 22.84
N VAL A 349 13.60 14.58 22.07
CA VAL A 349 13.57 14.82 20.62
C VAL A 349 13.78 16.30 20.28
N HIS A 350 13.18 17.23 21.02
CA HIS A 350 13.37 18.67 20.80
C HIS A 350 14.79 19.12 21.12
N LYS A 351 15.45 18.51 22.12
CA LYS A 351 16.86 18.75 22.45
C LYS A 351 17.85 18.08 21.48
N GLY A 352 17.37 17.28 20.52
CA GLY A 352 18.22 16.52 19.60
C GLY A 352 18.82 15.25 20.23
N GLU A 353 18.34 14.82 21.40
CA GLU A 353 18.85 13.69 22.16
C GLU A 353 18.28 12.34 21.65
N PHE A 354 18.54 12.01 20.40
CA PHE A 354 18.20 10.72 19.79
C PHE A 354 19.37 10.21 18.95
N GLN A 355 19.50 8.88 18.87
CA GLN A 355 20.58 8.27 18.11
C GLN A 355 20.23 8.25 16.63
N LEU A 356 21.10 8.86 15.80
CA LEU A 356 21.07 8.65 14.36
C LEU A 356 21.67 7.27 14.06
N PRO A 357 20.95 6.39 13.35
CA PRO A 357 21.52 5.13 12.86
C PRO A 357 22.75 5.39 11.99
N ASP A 358 23.75 4.50 12.04
CA ASP A 358 25.02 4.69 11.32
C ASP A 358 24.85 4.89 9.81
N PHE A 359 23.83 4.27 9.21
CA PHE A 359 23.54 4.43 7.77
C PHE A 359 22.91 5.79 7.41
N LEU A 360 22.47 6.58 8.38
CA LEU A 360 21.98 7.96 8.20
C LEU A 360 22.99 9.02 8.65
N LYS A 361 24.07 8.63 9.33
CA LYS A 361 25.19 9.54 9.59
C LYS A 361 25.85 9.86 8.25
N GLU A 362 25.96 11.14 7.91
CA GLU A 362 26.78 11.54 6.77
C GLU A 362 28.18 10.99 6.98
N LYS A 363 28.71 10.25 6.00
CA LYS A 363 30.14 9.93 6.00
C LYS A 363 30.86 11.28 5.94
N PRO A 364 31.84 11.56 6.82
CA PRO A 364 32.65 12.75 6.68
C PRO A 364 33.16 12.81 5.23
N GLN A 365 32.86 13.90 4.52
CA GLN A 365 33.61 14.23 3.32
C GLN A 365 35.07 14.17 3.70
N GLY A 366 35.82 13.29 3.01
CA GLY A 366 37.10 12.79 3.47
C GLY A 366 37.99 13.90 4.03
N GLN A 367 38.51 13.66 5.23
CA GLN A 367 39.87 14.09 5.52
C GLN A 367 40.72 13.63 4.34
N LEU A 368 41.18 14.59 3.53
CA LEU A 368 42.35 14.37 2.71
C LEU A 368 43.43 13.84 3.66
N LEU A 369 43.81 12.58 3.46
CA LEU A 369 45.06 12.05 4.00
C LEU A 369 46.16 13.06 3.63
N PRO A 370 47.02 13.51 4.56
CA PRO A 370 48.16 14.33 4.19
C PRO A 370 49.02 13.51 3.24
N CYS A 371 49.14 13.94 1.99
CA CYS A 371 50.21 13.49 1.13
C CYS A 371 51.53 13.82 1.86
N LEU A 372 52.23 12.79 2.32
CA LEU A 372 53.61 12.88 2.76
C LEU A 372 54.42 13.55 1.64
N GLN A 373 54.78 14.82 1.84
CA GLN A 373 55.81 15.48 1.06
C GLN A 373 57.12 14.74 1.31
N LYS A 374 57.52 13.90 0.36
CA LYS A 374 58.93 13.69 0.04
C LYS A 374 59.16 14.27 -1.35
N GLY A 375 60.16 15.15 -1.40
CA GLY A 375 60.37 16.08 -2.49
C GLY A 375 60.74 15.46 -3.84
N ASN A 376 60.76 16.38 -4.80
CA ASN A 376 61.32 16.33 -6.14
C ASN A 376 60.54 15.65 -7.26
N LEU A 377 59.87 16.54 -8.01
CA LEU A 377 59.87 16.67 -9.47
C LEU A 377 58.97 15.76 -10.34
N ARG A 378 58.07 16.47 -11.04
CA ARG A 378 57.45 16.24 -12.36
C ARG A 378 56.14 15.43 -12.43
N THR A 379 55.06 16.19 -12.69
CA THR A 379 53.87 15.90 -13.52
C THR A 379 53.32 14.47 -13.49
N ALA A 380 52.18 14.27 -12.81
CA ALA A 380 51.34 13.10 -13.00
C ALA A 380 49.86 13.48 -13.08
N VAL A 381 49.25 13.08 -14.19
CA VAL A 381 47.81 13.09 -14.48
C VAL A 381 47.16 11.97 -13.64
N CYS A 382 46.15 12.29 -12.84
CA CYS A 382 45.38 11.29 -12.08
C CYS A 382 44.22 10.73 -12.93
N TRP A 383 44.37 9.49 -13.39
CA TRP A 383 43.26 8.60 -13.76
C TRP A 383 42.90 7.71 -12.57
N GLU A 384 41.63 7.70 -12.18
CA GLU A 384 41.11 6.88 -11.08
C GLU A 384 40.83 5.44 -11.58
N LYS A 385 41.55 4.45 -11.02
CA LYS A 385 41.43 3.03 -11.34
C LYS A 385 40.25 2.38 -10.62
N ARG A 386 39.35 1.72 -11.36
CA ARG A 386 38.47 0.64 -10.86
C ARG A 386 39.25 -0.68 -10.75
N PRO A 387 38.92 -1.58 -9.80
CA PRO A 387 39.65 -2.84 -9.66
C PRO A 387 39.12 -3.92 -10.61
N HIS A 388 39.99 -4.44 -11.47
CA HIS A 388 39.77 -5.68 -12.22
C HIS A 388 40.25 -6.90 -11.41
N ARG A 389 39.39 -7.92 -11.33
CA ARG A 389 39.78 -9.28 -10.94
C ARG A 389 40.40 -10.02 -12.14
N SER A 390 41.41 -10.81 -11.81
CA SER A 390 42.32 -11.59 -12.64
C SER A 390 41.68 -12.79 -13.36
N CYS A 391 42.07 -13.01 -14.62
CA CYS A 391 42.08 -14.32 -15.28
C CYS A 391 43.46 -14.56 -15.90
N SER A 392 44.09 -15.68 -15.56
CA SER A 392 45.38 -16.14 -16.09
C SER A 392 45.22 -16.90 -17.43
N PRO A 393 46.23 -16.93 -18.31
CA PRO A 393 46.15 -17.63 -19.60
C PRO A 393 46.95 -18.95 -19.63
N THR A 394 46.45 -19.94 -20.36
CA THR A 394 47.29 -20.97 -20.99
C THR A 394 46.63 -21.49 -22.27
N SER A 395 47.46 -22.02 -23.15
CA SER A 395 47.44 -21.91 -24.60
C SER A 395 47.15 -23.22 -25.36
N LEU A 396 46.76 -23.04 -26.64
CA LEU A 396 47.05 -23.88 -27.82
C LEU A 396 46.31 -25.23 -28.02
N LEU A 397 45.48 -25.29 -29.08
CA LEU A 397 45.70 -26.08 -30.32
C LEU A 397 44.47 -26.00 -31.26
N SER A 398 44.72 -25.76 -32.56
CA SER A 398 43.75 -25.77 -33.69
C SER A 398 43.87 -27.11 -34.47
N PRO A 399 43.20 -27.36 -35.64
CA PRO A 399 42.02 -26.75 -36.28
C PRO A 399 40.96 -27.77 -36.82
N GLY A 400 39.77 -27.32 -37.27
CA GLY A 400 38.83 -28.19 -38.00
C GLY A 400 37.53 -27.56 -38.57
N ARG A 401 37.64 -26.97 -39.78
CA ARG A 401 36.68 -26.91 -40.92
C ARG A 401 35.20 -26.41 -40.82
N ARG A 402 34.93 -25.45 -41.74
CA ARG A 402 33.75 -25.21 -42.64
C ARG A 402 32.52 -24.48 -42.05
N HIS A 403 32.28 -23.23 -42.50
CA HIS A 403 31.27 -22.77 -43.50
C HIS A 403 29.81 -22.94 -42.99
N THR A 404 28.92 -21.95 -42.86
CA THR A 404 28.54 -20.84 -43.78
C THR A 404 27.75 -19.70 -43.09
N SER A 405 27.84 -18.50 -43.69
CA SER A 405 26.85 -17.39 -43.87
C SER A 405 26.04 -16.76 -42.70
N ARG A 406 26.52 -15.56 -42.31
CA ARG A 406 25.87 -14.26 -42.00
C ARG A 406 24.39 -14.16 -41.52
N PRO A 407 24.13 -13.38 -40.45
CA PRO A 407 22.84 -12.75 -40.13
C PRO A 407 22.77 -11.26 -40.55
N PRO A 408 21.58 -10.62 -40.57
CA PRO A 408 21.45 -9.19 -40.84
C PRO A 408 21.63 -8.33 -39.57
N ARG A 409 22.25 -7.16 -39.76
CA ARG A 409 22.54 -6.11 -38.78
C ARG A 409 21.30 -5.26 -38.49
N VAL A 410 21.10 -4.88 -37.23
CA VAL A 410 20.42 -3.64 -36.83
C VAL A 410 21.42 -2.83 -36.03
N MET A 411 21.71 -1.61 -36.51
CA MET A 411 22.74 -0.71 -35.99
C MET A 411 22.14 0.15 -34.86
N ALA A 412 22.94 0.33 -33.80
CA ALA A 412 22.61 1.10 -32.62
C ALA A 412 22.68 2.62 -32.88
N LEU A 413 21.82 3.35 -32.18
CA LEU A 413 21.89 4.80 -31.96
C LEU A 413 22.87 5.08 -30.81
N GLU A 414 23.86 5.92 -31.06
CA GLU A 414 24.53 6.73 -30.04
C GLU A 414 24.01 8.16 -30.11
N PRO A 415 24.01 8.91 -29.00
CA PRO A 415 24.22 10.35 -29.11
C PRO A 415 25.36 10.85 -28.22
N SER A 416 26.23 11.62 -28.87
CA SER A 416 27.30 12.44 -28.33
C SER A 416 26.82 13.88 -28.05
N ASN A 417 27.50 14.52 -27.09
CA ASN A 417 27.33 15.89 -26.61
C ASN A 417 27.62 16.98 -27.66
N MET A 418 26.97 18.15 -27.54
CA MET A 418 27.53 19.54 -27.54
C MET A 418 26.36 20.55 -27.42
N HIS A 419 26.27 21.40 -26.39
CA HIS A 419 26.81 22.78 -26.28
C HIS A 419 26.33 23.77 -27.37
N GLY A 420 25.69 24.87 -26.94
CA GLY A 420 25.52 26.08 -27.76
C GLY A 420 24.36 27.01 -27.37
N CYS A 421 24.72 28.17 -26.82
CA CYS A 421 23.93 29.32 -26.36
C CYS A 421 23.08 30.07 -27.41
N ARG A 422 22.06 30.82 -26.91
CA ARG A 422 21.54 32.16 -27.35
C ARG A 422 20.87 32.23 -28.73
N ASP A 423 19.87 33.06 -29.05
CA ASP A 423 19.18 34.23 -28.48
C ASP A 423 17.83 34.41 -29.25
N GLU A 424 16.99 35.34 -28.77
CA GLU A 424 15.94 36.12 -29.48
C GLU A 424 14.49 35.60 -29.69
N GLU A 425 13.55 36.27 -28.98
CA GLU A 425 12.18 36.59 -29.44
C GLU A 425 12.23 37.61 -30.60
N PRO A 426 11.19 37.70 -31.46
CA PRO A 426 10.16 38.73 -31.21
C PRO A 426 8.71 38.37 -31.62
N SER A 427 7.78 38.88 -30.82
CA SER A 427 6.44 39.45 -31.13
C SER A 427 5.77 39.28 -32.50
N GLY A 428 4.46 39.01 -32.50
CA GLY A 428 3.56 39.38 -33.61
C GLY A 428 2.17 38.72 -33.62
N ASP A 429 1.20 39.30 -32.89
CA ASP A 429 -0.25 39.28 -33.23
C ASP A 429 -0.50 40.36 -34.31
N PRO A 430 -1.65 40.48 -35.06
CA PRO A 430 -3.03 40.17 -34.64
C PRO A 430 -4.04 39.73 -35.78
N VAL A 431 -5.35 39.61 -35.42
CA VAL A 431 -6.57 40.04 -36.18
C VAL A 431 -7.60 39.00 -36.72
N LEU A 432 -8.79 39.07 -36.09
CA LEU A 432 -10.23 39.01 -36.51
C LEU A 432 -10.87 37.81 -37.27
N SER A 433 -11.96 37.27 -36.67
CA SER A 433 -13.40 37.60 -36.95
C SER A 433 -14.33 36.66 -36.16
N GLN A 434 -15.17 37.12 -35.20
CA GLN A 434 -16.63 37.43 -35.33
C GLN A 434 -17.46 36.35 -36.06
N LEU A 435 -18.69 35.95 -35.73
CA LEU A 435 -19.74 36.25 -34.73
C LEU A 435 -20.85 35.21 -35.03
N LEU A 436 -21.56 34.67 -34.04
CA LEU A 436 -23.04 34.61 -34.03
C LEU A 436 -23.63 33.88 -32.80
N LEU A 437 -24.64 34.55 -32.26
CA LEU A 437 -25.47 34.25 -31.10
C LEU A 437 -26.66 33.34 -31.44
N SER A 438 -27.15 32.59 -30.45
CA SER A 438 -28.57 32.50 -30.04
C SER A 438 -28.67 31.53 -28.84
N ARG A 439 -28.77 32.00 -27.59
CA ARG A 439 -30.01 32.29 -26.82
C ARG A 439 -31.20 31.38 -27.15
N LEU A 440 -31.65 30.60 -26.16
CA LEU A 440 -33.07 30.45 -25.82
C LEU A 440 -33.21 30.07 -24.33
N SER A 441 -34.08 30.82 -23.65
CA SER A 441 -34.43 30.72 -22.24
C SER A 441 -35.83 30.11 -22.09
N PHE A 442 -36.06 29.50 -20.91
CA PHE A 442 -37.27 29.03 -20.24
C PHE A 442 -38.67 29.46 -20.72
N PRO A 443 -39.70 28.68 -20.33
CA PRO A 443 -40.56 29.18 -19.25
C PRO A 443 -40.92 28.16 -18.15
N ASP A 444 -41.23 28.73 -16.98
CA ASP A 444 -41.94 28.15 -15.84
C ASP A 444 -43.38 27.73 -16.18
N SER A 445 -43.88 26.70 -15.47
CA SER A 445 -45.25 26.72 -14.93
C SER A 445 -45.44 25.63 -13.87
N SER A 446 -46.00 26.06 -12.75
CA SER A 446 -46.49 25.37 -11.56
C SER A 446 -47.61 24.34 -11.81
N LEU A 447 -47.52 23.18 -11.14
CA LEU A 447 -48.55 22.52 -10.30
C LEU A 447 -47.96 21.29 -9.59
#